data_AF-A0A9R0QD36-F1
#
_entry.id   AF-A0A9R0QD36-F1
#
_cell.length_a   1.000
_cell.length_b   1.000
_cell.length_c   1.000
_cell.angle_alpha   90.00
_cell.angle_beta   90.00
_cell.angle_gamma   90.00
#
_symmetry.space_group_name_H-M   'P 1'
#
loop_
_entity.id
_entity.type
_entity.pdbx_description
1 polymer ?
#
loop_
_entity_poly.entity_id
_entity_poly.type
_entity_poly.pdbx_seq_one_letter_code
_entity_poly.pdbx_strand_id
1 'polypeptide(L)'
;MYILRHIMHFVQQNHTSILHIVNEGTHISFITLNVCPFQWVLHDWGHEDCVKILKNCKKSIPPRGKGGKVIIIDIVIGAGPSHVKHRELQSMFDLYMMIVDGIERDEQEWKKIFLEAGFNGYKIIPVLGFRSIIEVYP
;
A
#
# COMPACT_ATOMS: atom_id res chain seq x y z
N MET A 1 -23.28 1.68 0.87
CA MET A 1 -22.79 1.91 -0.50
C MET A 1 -21.47 1.16 -0.58
N TYR A 2 -21.47 0.00 -1.24
CA TYR A 2 -20.39 -0.98 -1.19
C TYR A 2 -19.14 -0.41 -1.86
N ILE A 3 -18.03 -0.27 -1.12
CA ILE A 3 -16.72 -0.14 -1.76
C ILE A 3 -16.44 -1.51 -2.38
N LEU A 4 -16.34 -1.55 -3.71
CA LEU A 4 -16.17 -2.76 -4.49
C LEU A 4 -14.77 -3.35 -4.26
N ARG A 5 -14.72 -4.62 -3.90
CA ARG A 5 -13.49 -5.39 -3.62
C ARG A 5 -12.60 -5.39 -4.86
N HIS A 6 -11.42 -4.78 -4.79
CA HIS A 6 -10.43 -4.79 -5.87
C HIS A 6 -9.96 -6.23 -6.15
N ILE A 7 -9.97 -6.67 -7.42
CA ILE A 7 -9.43 -7.98 -7.82
C ILE A 7 -7.99 -7.80 -8.29
N MET A 8 -7.06 -8.57 -7.71
CA MET A 8 -5.64 -8.46 -8.02
C MET A 8 -5.11 -9.72 -8.71
N HIS A 9 -4.55 -9.56 -9.91
CA HIS A 9 -3.92 -10.63 -10.68
C HIS A 9 -2.44 -10.29 -10.93
N PHE A 10 -1.56 -11.23 -10.59
CA PHE A 10 -0.15 -11.18 -10.99
C PHE A 10 0.02 -11.95 -12.29
N VAL A 11 0.58 -11.32 -13.32
CA VAL A 11 0.93 -11.96 -14.60
C VAL A 11 2.41 -11.74 -14.87
N GLN A 12 3.14 -12.80 -15.22
CA GLN A 12 4.56 -12.74 -15.53
C GLN A 12 4.75 -12.83 -17.05
N GLN A 13 5.32 -11.78 -17.65
CA GLN A 13 5.62 -11.73 -19.09
C GLN A 13 7.08 -11.32 -19.30
N ASN A 14 7.88 -12.16 -19.97
CA ASN A 14 9.25 -11.87 -20.40
C ASN A 14 10.12 -11.17 -19.33
N HIS A 15 10.30 -11.83 -18.17
CA HIS A 15 11.07 -11.33 -17.02
C HIS A 15 10.52 -10.05 -16.33
N THR A 16 9.33 -9.59 -16.71
CA THR A 16 8.61 -8.48 -16.09
C THR A 16 7.42 -9.02 -15.33
N SER A 17 7.26 -8.61 -14.07
CA SER A 17 6.04 -8.85 -13.32
C SER A 17 5.07 -7.70 -13.53
N ILE A 18 3.88 -8.02 -14.02
CA ILE A 18 2.80 -7.05 -14.21
C ILE A 18 1.79 -7.29 -13.09
N LEU A 19 1.60 -6.27 -12.25
CA LEU A 19 0.51 -6.23 -11.29
C LEU A 19 -0.70 -5.66 -12.01
N HIS A 20 -1.73 -6.49 -12.17
CA HIS A 20 -3.04 -6.06 -12.64
C HIS A 20 -3.93 -5.83 -11.43
N ILE A 21 -4.33 -4.58 -11.24
CA ILE A 21 -5.39 -4.23 -10.30
C ILE A 21 -6.62 -3.95 -11.18
N VAL A 22 -7.60 -4.85 -11.13
CA VAL A 22 -8.83 -4.74 -11.92
C VAL A 22 -9.93 -4.18 -11.02
N ASN A 23 -10.42 -2.99 -11.36
CA ASN A 23 -11.65 -2.40 -10.81
C ASN A 23 -12.56 -2.02 -11.99
N GLU A 24 -13.80 -2.54 -11.99
CA GLU A 24 -14.87 -2.38 -13.00
C GLU A 24 -14.55 -1.45 -14.20
N GLY A 25 -13.76 -1.93 -15.16
CA GLY A 25 -13.49 -1.22 -16.43
C GLY A 25 -12.22 -0.35 -16.48
N THR A 26 -11.49 -0.21 -15.37
CA THR A 26 -10.14 0.36 -15.35
C THR A 26 -9.12 -0.76 -15.18
N HIS A 27 -8.30 -0.96 -16.21
CA HIS A 27 -7.20 -1.91 -16.21
C HIS A 27 -5.90 -1.13 -15.94
N ILE A 28 -5.50 -1.07 -14.67
CA ILE A 28 -4.22 -0.45 -14.31
C ILE A 28 -3.16 -1.54 -14.34
N SER A 29 -2.34 -1.52 -15.40
CA SER A 29 -1.18 -2.39 -15.55
C SER A 29 0.08 -1.63 -15.15
N PHE A 30 0.71 -2.01 -14.05
CA PHE A 30 2.03 -1.48 -13.68
C PHE A 30 3.12 -2.33 -14.34
N ILE A 31 3.91 -1.70 -15.22
CA ILE A 31 5.16 -2.29 -15.73
C ILE A 31 6.19 -2.11 -14.63
N THR A 32 6.38 -3.14 -13.79
CA THR A 32 7.34 -3.07 -12.69
C THR A 32 8.69 -3.61 -13.16
N LEU A 33 9.63 -2.73 -13.52
CA LEU A 33 11.03 -3.13 -13.70
C LEU A 33 11.80 -3.06 -12.36
N ASN A 34 11.43 -2.14 -11.46
CA ASN A 34 12.10 -1.95 -10.17
C ASN A 34 11.17 -1.64 -8.97
N VAL A 35 9.91 -1.23 -9.21
CA VAL A 35 9.00 -0.69 -8.18
C VAL A 35 7.62 -1.31 -8.28
N CYS A 36 7.03 -1.72 -7.15
CA CYS A 36 5.63 -2.18 -7.07
C CYS A 36 4.79 -1.16 -6.27
N PRO A 37 3.95 -0.34 -6.92
CA PRO A 37 3.13 0.68 -6.25
C PRO A 37 1.76 0.13 -5.80
N PHE A 38 1.35 0.48 -4.59
CA PHE A 38 -0.01 0.32 -4.07
C PHE A 38 -0.52 1.69 -3.63
N GLN A 39 -1.69 2.08 -4.11
CA GLN A 39 -2.36 3.30 -3.66
C GLN A 39 -3.77 2.92 -3.24
N TRP A 40 -4.07 2.98 -1.93
CA TRP A 40 -5.41 2.71 -1.39
C TRP A 40 -5.90 1.30 -1.72
N VAL A 41 -5.00 0.33 -1.56
CA VAL A 41 -5.30 -1.07 -1.87
C VAL A 41 -5.17 -1.91 -0.63
N LEU A 42 -4.07 -1.75 0.12
CA LEU A 42 -3.75 -2.66 1.22
C LEU A 42 -4.63 -2.45 2.46
N HIS A 43 -5.28 -1.29 2.61
CA HIS A 43 -6.33 -1.12 3.62
C HIS A 43 -7.59 -1.97 3.39
N ASP A 44 -7.85 -2.46 2.17
CA ASP A 44 -9.02 -3.31 1.88
C ASP A 44 -8.81 -4.77 2.32
N TRP A 45 -7.57 -5.12 2.69
CA TRP A 45 -7.16 -6.50 2.97
C TRP A 45 -6.84 -6.72 4.44
N GLY A 46 -7.13 -7.92 4.93
CA GLY A 46 -6.69 -8.39 6.25
C GLY A 46 -5.16 -8.54 6.34
N HIS A 47 -4.65 -8.67 7.57
CA HIS A 47 -3.21 -8.83 7.85
C HIS A 47 -2.56 -9.94 7.00
N GLU A 48 -3.14 -11.12 6.99
CA GLU A 48 -2.60 -12.30 6.30
C GLU A 48 -2.58 -12.13 4.78
N ASP A 49 -3.58 -11.43 4.24
CA ASP A 49 -3.68 -11.17 2.81
C ASP A 49 -2.66 -10.10 2.38
N CYS A 50 -2.49 -9.03 3.17
CA CYS A 50 -1.40 -8.07 2.97
C CYS A 50 -0.03 -8.77 2.94
N VAL A 51 0.22 -9.70 3.87
CA VAL A 51 1.46 -10.48 3.90
C VAL A 51 1.63 -11.32 2.62
N LYS A 52 0.58 -12.01 2.16
CA LYS A 52 0.63 -12.81 0.91
C LYS A 52 0.92 -11.93 -0.32
N ILE A 53 0.24 -10.79 -0.42
CA ILE A 53 0.42 -9.81 -1.49
C ILE A 53 1.87 -9.36 -1.53
N LEU A 54 2.40 -8.89 -0.40
CA LEU A 54 3.75 -8.35 -0.33
C LEU A 54 4.83 -9.42 -0.54
N LYS A 55 4.59 -10.67 -0.13
CA LYS A 55 5.47 -11.81 -0.48
C LYS A 55 5.60 -12.00 -1.98
N ASN A 56 4.50 -11.85 -2.73
CA ASN A 56 4.53 -11.94 -4.19
C ASN A 56 5.27 -10.74 -4.78
N CYS A 57 5.02 -9.52 -4.28
CA CYS A 57 5.75 -8.32 -4.69
C CYS A 57 7.26 -8.47 -4.48
N LYS A 58 7.67 -9.03 -3.34
CA LYS A 58 9.09 -9.27 -3.03
C LYS A 58 9.76 -10.15 -4.08
N LYS A 59 9.09 -11.21 -4.54
CA LYS A 59 9.62 -12.13 -5.57
C LYS A 59 9.76 -11.46 -6.95
N SER A 60 8.92 -10.45 -7.21
CA SER A 60 8.89 -9.73 -8.48
C SER A 60 9.85 -8.54 -8.58
N ILE A 61 10.39 -8.04 -7.47
CA ILE A 61 11.29 -6.88 -7.47
C ILE A 61 12.76 -7.33 -7.36
N PRO A 62 13.70 -6.57 -7.93
CA PRO A 62 15.12 -6.88 -7.79
C PRO A 62 15.62 -6.61 -6.36
N PRO A 63 16.85 -7.00 -6.00
CA PRO A 63 17.45 -6.64 -4.72
C PRO A 63 17.55 -5.11 -4.52
N ARG A 64 17.61 -4.66 -3.26
CA ARG A 64 17.71 -3.24 -2.90
C ARG A 64 18.86 -2.51 -3.62
N GLY A 65 20.01 -3.14 -3.77
CA GLY A 65 21.18 -2.57 -4.48
C GLY A 65 20.96 -2.28 -5.97
N LYS A 66 19.91 -2.85 -6.57
CA LYS A 66 19.46 -2.58 -7.94
C LYS A 66 18.21 -1.68 -7.98
N GLY A 67 17.87 -1.03 -6.87
CA GLY A 67 16.73 -0.12 -6.77
C GLY A 67 15.39 -0.79 -6.48
N GLY A 68 15.37 -2.07 -6.11
CA GLY A 68 14.13 -2.77 -5.78
C GLY A 68 13.45 -2.23 -4.52
N LYS A 69 12.18 -1.85 -4.65
CA LYS A 69 11.33 -1.45 -3.53
C LYS A 69 9.84 -1.62 -3.84
N VAL A 70 9.04 -1.82 -2.81
CA VAL A 70 7.58 -1.63 -2.87
C VAL A 70 7.27 -0.23 -2.36
N ILE A 71 6.35 0.47 -3.03
CA ILE A 71 5.86 1.77 -2.60
C ILE A 71 4.39 1.62 -2.25
N ILE A 72 4.02 1.97 -1.03
CA ILE A 72 2.64 1.95 -0.56
C ILE A 72 2.25 3.40 -0.24
N ILE A 73 1.10 3.84 -0.74
CA ILE A 73 0.50 5.13 -0.43
C ILE A 73 -0.80 4.83 0.30
N ASP A 74 -0.75 4.96 1.62
CA ASP A 74 -1.86 4.62 2.51
C ASP A 74 -1.84 5.50 3.77
N ILE A 75 -2.88 5.43 4.58
CA ILE A 75 -2.88 6.06 5.90
C ILE A 75 -1.97 5.24 6.83
N VAL A 76 -1.18 5.95 7.62
CA VAL A 76 -0.46 5.37 8.76
C VAL A 76 -0.92 6.13 9.99
N ILE A 77 -1.63 5.44 10.87
CA ILE A 77 -2.17 6.05 12.08
C ILE A 77 -1.01 6.62 12.92
N GLY A 78 -1.10 7.91 13.23
CA GLY A 78 -0.06 8.62 13.99
C GLY A 78 1.14 9.13 13.18
N ALA A 79 1.24 8.81 11.88
CA ALA A 79 2.30 9.33 11.02
C ALA A 79 1.88 10.66 10.37
N GLY A 80 2.10 11.77 11.08
CA GLY A 80 1.81 13.10 10.59
C GLY A 80 2.00 14.17 11.66
N PRO A 81 1.95 15.47 11.32
CA PRO A 81 1.98 16.52 12.32
C PRO A 81 0.81 16.35 13.29
N SER A 82 1.06 16.34 14.60
CA SER A 82 0.02 16.31 15.65
C SER A 82 -0.99 17.48 15.58
N HIS A 83 -0.74 18.45 14.70
CA HIS A 83 -1.45 19.70 14.54
C HIS A 83 -2.10 19.87 13.17
N VAL A 84 -2.54 18.80 12.48
CA VAL A 84 -3.40 18.96 11.29
C VAL A 84 -4.78 19.47 11.73
N LYS A 85 -4.83 20.76 12.08
CA LYS A 85 -5.97 21.59 12.46
C LYS A 85 -6.69 22.15 11.23
N HIS A 86 -6.57 21.53 10.07
CA HIS A 86 -7.47 21.85 8.97
C HIS A 86 -8.79 21.14 9.27
N ARG A 87 -9.70 21.86 9.91
CA ARG A 87 -11.04 21.39 10.31
C ARG A 87 -11.76 20.69 9.15
N GLU A 88 -11.58 21.21 7.94
CA GLU A 88 -12.08 20.62 6.68
C GLU A 88 -11.47 19.25 6.37
N LEU A 89 -10.16 19.10 6.54
CA LEU A 89 -9.47 17.82 6.29
C LEU A 89 -9.84 16.78 7.35
N GLN A 90 -10.04 17.21 8.60
CA GLN A 90 -10.55 16.37 9.68
C GLN A 90 -11.99 15.93 9.41
N SER A 91 -12.88 16.84 8.98
CA SER A 91 -14.26 16.48 8.62
C SER A 91 -14.35 15.57 7.40
N MET A 92 -13.48 15.76 6.39
CA MET A 92 -13.37 14.84 5.26
C MET A 92 -12.85 13.47 5.69
N PHE A 93 -11.90 13.43 6.63
CA PHE A 93 -11.39 12.19 7.18
C PHE A 93 -12.42 11.47 8.05
N ASP A 94 -13.17 12.18 8.90
CA ASP A 94 -14.25 11.60 9.71
C ASP A 94 -15.34 11.02 8.80
N LEU A 95 -15.73 11.73 7.74
CA LEU A 95 -16.66 11.22 6.73
C LEU A 95 -16.09 10.02 5.98
N TYR A 96 -14.80 10.05 5.66
CA TYR A 96 -14.09 8.94 5.04
C TYR A 96 -14.12 7.70 5.94
N MET A 97 -13.77 7.84 7.22
CA MET A 97 -13.81 6.75 8.21
C MET A 97 -15.24 6.23 8.47
N MET A 98 -16.29 7.04 8.23
CA MET A 98 -17.68 6.58 8.29
C MET A 98 -18.12 5.75 7.07
N ILE A 99 -17.44 5.89 5.93
CA ILE A 99 -17.83 5.28 4.64
C ILE A 99 -16.93 4.09 4.29
N VAL A 100 -15.72 4.03 4.83
CA VAL A 100 -14.71 3.03 4.47
C VAL A 100 -14.89 1.77 5.30
N ASP A 101 -15.04 0.66 4.59
CA ASP A 101 -14.99 -0.68 5.16
C ASP A 101 -13.58 -1.23 4.89
N GLY A 102 -12.61 -0.82 5.72
CA GLY A 102 -11.19 -1.06 5.53
C GLY A 102 -10.42 -1.02 6.85
N ILE A 103 -9.18 -1.51 6.84
CA ILE A 103 -8.30 -1.61 8.01
C ILE A 103 -7.17 -0.61 7.86
N GLU A 104 -7.32 0.52 8.55
CA GLU A 104 -6.25 1.48 8.74
C GLU A 104 -5.28 1.00 9.80
N ARG A 105 -3.98 1.20 9.55
CA ARG A 105 -2.90 0.59 10.35
C ARG A 105 -1.95 1.62 10.92
N ASP A 106 -1.49 1.38 12.13
CA ASP A 106 -0.35 2.12 12.69
C ASP A 106 0.98 1.60 12.13
N GLU A 107 2.08 2.28 12.49
CA GLU A 107 3.42 1.88 12.04
C GLU A 107 3.83 0.47 12.54
N GLN A 108 3.41 0.05 13.74
CA GLN A 108 3.77 -1.25 14.29
C GLN A 108 3.07 -2.38 13.54
N GLU A 109 1.80 -2.20 13.19
CA GLU A 109 1.04 -3.14 12.35
C GLU A 109 1.65 -3.26 10.96
N TRP A 110 1.98 -2.13 10.32
CA TRP A 110 2.69 -2.12 9.05
C TRP A 110 4.04 -2.83 9.12
N LYS A 111 4.84 -2.52 10.14
CA LYS A 111 6.13 -3.15 10.39
C LYS A 111 6.00 -4.67 10.52
N LYS A 112 5.00 -5.16 11.25
CA LYS A 112 4.75 -6.59 11.42
C LYS A 112 4.46 -7.26 10.07
N ILE A 113 3.60 -6.66 9.25
CA ILE A 113 3.29 -7.14 7.89
C ILE A 113 4.57 -7.22 7.05
N PHE A 114 5.40 -6.17 7.06
CA PHE A 114 6.63 -6.13 6.25
C PHE A 114 7.62 -7.21 6.66
N LEU A 115 7.84 -7.39 7.96
CA LEU A 115 8.72 -8.42 8.50
C LEU A 115 8.23 -9.82 8.15
N GLU A 116 6.94 -10.10 8.32
CA GLU A 116 6.34 -11.40 7.97
C GLU A 116 6.33 -11.68 6.46
N ALA A 117 6.25 -10.62 5.65
CA ALA A 117 6.44 -10.70 4.21
C ALA A 117 7.91 -10.88 3.78
N GLY A 118 8.83 -10.81 4.75
CA GLY A 118 10.26 -11.07 4.60
C GLY A 118 11.08 -9.84 4.22
N PHE A 119 10.51 -8.63 4.23
CA PHE A 119 11.27 -7.40 3.97
C PHE A 119 12.18 -7.06 5.16
N ASN A 120 13.30 -6.40 4.91
CA ASN A 120 14.32 -6.11 5.93
C ASN A 120 14.45 -4.63 6.29
N GLY A 121 13.70 -3.76 5.63
CA GLY A 121 13.70 -2.34 5.93
C GLY A 121 12.49 -1.64 5.32
N TYR A 122 12.11 -0.53 5.93
CA TYR A 122 11.08 0.35 5.41
C TYR A 122 11.38 1.80 5.81
N LYS A 123 10.72 2.74 5.12
CA LYS A 123 10.75 4.17 5.43
C LYS A 123 9.34 4.73 5.27
N ILE A 124 8.83 5.40 6.30
CA ILE A 124 7.55 6.11 6.24
C ILE A 124 7.84 7.60 6.07
N ILE A 125 7.19 8.22 5.09
CA ILE A 125 7.28 9.63 4.76
C ILE A 125 5.86 10.19 4.86
N PRO A 126 5.52 10.91 5.95
CA PRO A 126 4.26 11.62 6.02
C PRO A 126 4.16 12.63 4.88
N VAL A 127 3.03 12.66 4.18
CA VAL A 127 2.76 13.61 3.09
C VAL A 127 1.59 14.51 3.50
N LEU A 128 1.41 15.64 2.81
CA LEU A 128 0.30 16.56 3.05
C LEU A 128 -1.04 15.80 3.09
N GLY A 129 -1.75 15.96 4.22
CA GLY A 129 -3.03 15.33 4.52
C GLY A 129 -2.91 14.22 5.57
N PHE A 130 -3.71 13.17 5.43
CA PHE A 130 -3.72 11.97 6.29
C PHE A 130 -2.93 10.78 5.68
N ARG A 131 -2.22 11.00 4.57
CA ARG A 131 -1.54 9.94 3.80
C ARG A 131 -0.06 9.90 4.12
N SER A 132 0.51 8.71 4.02
CA SER A 132 1.94 8.46 4.06
C SER A 132 2.40 7.73 2.81
N ILE A 133 3.63 8.02 2.37
CA ILE A 133 4.37 7.16 1.45
C ILE A 133 5.20 6.22 2.30
N ILE A 134 5.01 4.92 2.11
CA ILE A 134 5.79 3.87 2.75
C ILE A 134 6.63 3.20 1.68
N GLU A 135 7.95 3.34 1.77
CA GLU A 135 8.90 2.58 0.97
C GLU A 135 9.30 1.31 1.72
N VAL A 136 9.20 0.14 1.10
CA VAL A 136 9.55 -1.16 1.69
C VAL A 136 10.63 -1.84 0.86
N TYR A 137 11.70 -2.30 1.49
CA TYR A 137 12.92 -2.80 0.83
C TYR A 137 13.14 -4.31 1.04
N PRO A 138 13.41 -5.08 -0.02
CA PRO A 138 13.48 -6.55 0.01
C PRO A 138 14.70 -7.09 0.77
#